data_AF-A0A2W6TCV6-F1
#
_entry.id   AF-A0A2W6TCV6-F1
#
_cell.length_a   1.000
_cell.length_b   1.000
_cell.length_c   1.000
_cell.angle_alpha   90.00
_cell.angle_beta   90.00
_cell.angle_gamma   90.00
#
_symmetry.space_group_name_H-M   'P 1'
#
loop_
_entity.id
_entity.type
_entity.pdbx_description
1 polymer ?
#
loop_
_entity_poly.entity_id
_entity_poly.type
_entity_poly.pdbx_seq_one_letter_code
_entity_poly.pdbx_strand_id
1 'polypeptide(L)'
;MRAEMRKPQPGTGAMRAIFTMLALAGTAPAGALACTPIAVTKPSVTYGEQCMISYTDTKSPQYVSSYAVVDVGGGIIRQQFHNGVCDSGERIVAYFDCAAGTGAWLGGPINAPGLPQPPPDATGYVAPILGEGVDGAFISKEEPRLAGGPHPEAVLARAQRLPWVTQFGRIESARLTMDGKRFDLNCGCKLFYPDSAN
;
A
#
# COMPACT_ATOMS: atom_id res chain seq x y z
N MET A 1 26.22 -65.03 26.61
CA MET A 1 26.50 -64.40 27.92
C MET A 1 25.51 -63.26 28.13
N ARG A 2 24.99 -63.13 29.37
CA ARG A 2 24.09 -62.09 29.92
C ARG A 2 22.63 -62.16 29.46
N ALA A 3 21.68 -62.68 30.26
CA ALA A 3 21.16 -62.27 31.58
C ALA A 3 19.83 -61.52 31.41
N GLU A 4 18.74 -62.20 31.76
CA GLU A 4 17.41 -61.63 32.01
C GLU A 4 17.43 -60.75 33.29
N MET A 5 16.61 -59.69 33.31
CA MET A 5 15.58 -59.43 34.33
C MET A 5 15.12 -57.97 34.30
N ARG A 6 13.83 -57.74 34.01
CA ARG A 6 12.81 -57.19 34.94
C ARG A 6 11.49 -56.93 34.22
N LYS A 7 10.41 -57.55 34.73
CA LYS A 7 9.01 -57.14 34.52
C LYS A 7 8.67 -55.94 35.42
N PRO A 8 7.65 -55.16 35.06
CA PRO A 8 6.50 -55.06 35.97
C PRO A 8 5.15 -55.40 35.29
N GLN A 9 4.23 -55.85 36.13
CA GLN A 9 2.86 -56.31 35.85
C GLN A 9 1.86 -55.17 35.56
N PRO A 10 0.65 -55.52 35.06
CA PRO A 10 -0.36 -54.58 34.59
C PRO A 10 -1.31 -54.12 35.70
N GLY A 11 -1.76 -52.87 35.62
CA GLY A 11 -2.80 -52.29 36.46
C GLY A 11 -3.93 -51.75 35.60
N THR A 12 -5.03 -52.48 35.62
CA THR A 12 -6.40 -52.20 35.16
C THR A 12 -6.91 -50.78 35.39
N GLY A 13 -7.73 -50.27 34.46
CA GLY A 13 -8.72 -49.23 34.80
C GLY A 13 -9.08 -48.29 33.67
N ALA A 14 -9.96 -48.72 32.77
CA ALA A 14 -10.62 -47.84 31.82
C ALA A 14 -11.62 -46.93 32.54
N MET A 15 -11.51 -45.61 32.42
CA MET A 15 -12.69 -44.75 32.33
C MET A 15 -12.37 -43.40 31.68
N ARG A 16 -13.18 -43.08 30.68
CA ARG A 16 -13.22 -41.85 29.89
C ARG A 16 -13.14 -40.59 30.75
N ALA A 17 -12.25 -39.68 30.40
CA ALA A 17 -12.45 -38.25 30.60
C ALA A 17 -11.96 -37.54 29.34
N ILE A 18 -12.87 -37.38 28.38
CA ILE A 18 -12.75 -36.44 27.28
C ILE A 18 -12.85 -35.05 27.93
N PHE A 19 -11.73 -34.36 28.09
CA PHE A 19 -11.72 -32.93 28.36
C PHE A 19 -11.12 -32.21 27.16
N THR A 20 -12.06 -31.77 26.32
CA THR A 20 -11.91 -30.76 25.29
C THR A 20 -11.29 -29.50 25.92
N MET A 21 -10.00 -29.24 25.70
CA MET A 21 -9.49 -27.87 25.86
C MET A 21 -9.73 -27.12 24.57
N LEU A 22 -10.81 -26.33 24.60
CA LEU A 22 -11.11 -25.27 23.66
C LEU A 22 -9.90 -24.34 23.52
N ALA A 23 -9.63 -23.98 22.26
CA ALA A 23 -8.68 -22.97 21.86
C ALA A 23 -8.91 -21.64 22.60
N LEU A 24 -7.86 -21.11 23.23
CA LEU A 24 -7.64 -19.67 23.24
C LEU A 24 -6.52 -19.39 22.24
N ALA A 25 -6.88 -19.38 20.96
CA ALA A 25 -6.16 -18.53 20.02
C ALA A 25 -6.43 -17.11 20.50
N GLY A 26 -5.51 -16.58 21.29
CA GLY A 26 -5.50 -15.17 21.64
C GLY A 26 -5.46 -14.40 20.33
N THR A 27 -6.62 -13.90 19.90
CA THR A 27 -6.71 -12.79 18.98
C THR A 27 -6.10 -11.62 19.73
N ALA A 28 -4.77 -11.49 19.66
CA ALA A 28 -4.14 -10.22 19.91
C ALA A 28 -4.84 -9.27 18.93
N PRO A 29 -5.61 -8.26 19.41
CA PRO A 29 -6.03 -7.21 18.52
C PRO A 29 -4.71 -6.64 18.00
N ALA A 30 -4.43 -6.86 16.71
CA ALA A 30 -3.40 -6.10 16.03
C ALA A 30 -3.81 -4.66 16.27
N GLY A 31 -3.09 -3.98 17.17
CA GLY A 31 -3.39 -2.62 17.53
C GLY A 31 -3.39 -1.84 16.23
N ALA A 32 -4.56 -1.40 15.80
CA ALA A 32 -4.65 -0.27 14.91
C ALA A 32 -3.88 0.82 15.64
N LEU A 33 -2.63 1.07 15.23
CA LEU A 33 -1.84 2.17 15.74
C LEU A 33 -2.70 3.40 15.46
N ALA A 34 -3.34 3.90 16.53
CA ALA A 34 -4.23 5.04 16.46
C ALA A 34 -3.41 6.17 15.87
N CYS A 35 -3.70 6.47 14.62
CA CYS A 35 -2.93 7.39 13.82
C CYS A 35 -3.35 8.79 14.31
N THR A 36 -2.69 9.28 15.36
CA THR A 36 -3.01 10.58 15.96
C THR A 36 -2.24 11.67 15.20
N PRO A 37 -2.92 12.69 14.65
CA PRO A 37 -2.23 13.79 13.99
C PRO A 37 -1.32 14.50 14.99
N ILE A 38 -0.03 14.57 14.67
CA ILE A 38 0.94 15.36 15.44
C ILE A 38 0.81 16.82 15.02
N ALA A 39 0.70 17.72 15.99
CA ALA A 39 0.67 19.15 15.73
C ALA A 39 2.03 19.61 15.16
N VAL A 40 2.04 20.01 13.89
CA VAL A 40 3.23 20.51 13.21
C VAL A 40 3.39 21.99 13.53
N THR A 41 4.52 22.36 14.13
CA THR A 41 4.81 23.75 14.56
C THR A 41 5.68 24.54 13.59
N LYS A 42 6.36 23.86 12.65
CA LYS A 42 7.12 24.45 11.54
C LYS A 42 6.98 23.60 10.27
N PRO A 43 6.89 24.21 9.07
CA PRO A 43 6.91 23.43 7.84
C PRO A 43 8.24 22.66 7.72
N SER A 44 8.20 21.45 7.18
CA SER A 44 9.40 20.63 7.04
C SER A 44 9.34 19.72 5.81
N VAL A 45 10.53 19.29 5.37
CA VAL A 45 10.70 18.25 4.36
C VAL A 45 11.56 17.17 4.98
N THR A 46 11.03 15.96 5.07
CA THR A 46 11.75 14.79 5.58
C THR A 46 12.08 13.88 4.41
N TYR A 47 13.38 13.55 4.26
CA TYR A 47 13.86 12.59 3.28
C TYR A 47 14.07 11.25 3.98
N GLY A 48 13.42 10.21 3.49
CA GLY A 48 13.60 8.83 3.94
C GLY A 48 14.46 8.02 2.96
N GLU A 49 14.52 6.72 3.21
CA GLU A 49 15.17 5.78 2.31
C GLU A 49 14.36 5.58 1.02
N GLN A 50 14.99 5.01 -0.02
CA GLN A 50 14.32 4.59 -1.26
C GLN A 50 13.39 5.67 -1.87
N CYS A 51 13.87 6.92 -1.92
CA CYS A 51 13.18 8.07 -2.52
C CYS A 51 11.89 8.51 -1.78
N MET A 52 11.74 8.13 -0.52
CA MET A 52 10.68 8.63 0.35
C MET A 52 10.91 10.10 0.66
N ILE A 53 9.86 10.91 0.51
CA ILE A 53 9.85 12.32 0.87
C ILE A 53 8.50 12.64 1.50
N SER A 54 8.52 13.31 2.65
CA SER A 54 7.30 13.82 3.29
C SER A 54 7.40 15.32 3.48
N TYR A 55 6.37 16.04 3.02
CA TYR A 55 6.17 17.46 3.25
C TYR A 55 5.13 17.65 4.33
N THR A 56 5.44 18.48 5.32
CA THR A 56 4.51 18.89 6.37
C THR A 56 4.36 20.40 6.37
N ASP A 57 3.14 20.89 6.51
CA ASP A 57 2.85 22.32 6.69
C ASP A 57 2.27 22.56 8.10
N THR A 58 2.37 23.78 8.61
CA THR A 58 1.75 24.19 9.87
C THR A 58 0.31 24.63 9.70
N LYS A 59 -0.09 25.00 8.48
CA LYS A 59 -1.45 25.48 8.17
C LYS A 59 -2.42 24.36 7.82
N SER A 60 -1.90 23.18 7.49
CA SER A 60 -2.68 21.98 7.23
C SER A 60 -2.05 20.81 7.98
N PRO A 61 -2.81 20.03 8.76
CA PRO A 61 -2.30 18.81 9.38
C PRO A 61 -2.01 17.71 8.34
N GLN A 62 -2.31 17.94 7.06
CA GLN A 62 -2.09 16.99 5.97
C GLN A 62 -0.60 16.85 5.64
N TYR A 63 -0.24 15.60 5.39
CA TYR A 63 1.07 15.19 4.91
C TYR A 63 0.95 14.94 3.42
N VAL A 64 1.85 15.55 2.65
CA VAL A 64 2.02 15.24 1.23
C VAL A 64 3.29 14.40 1.13
N SER A 65 3.15 13.11 0.87
CA SER A 65 4.25 12.15 1.01
C SER A 65 4.37 11.23 -0.19
N SER A 66 5.59 10.79 -0.48
CA SER A 66 5.90 9.61 -1.28
C SER A 66 6.40 8.48 -0.38
N TYR A 67 6.05 7.26 -0.75
CA TYR A 67 6.56 6.03 -0.13
C TYR A 67 7.77 5.49 -0.88
N ALA A 68 8.35 4.41 -0.35
CA ALA A 68 9.48 3.73 -0.94
C ALA A 68 9.16 3.29 -2.37
N VAL A 69 10.14 3.48 -3.27
CA VAL A 69 10.03 3.03 -4.65
C VAL A 69 10.24 1.53 -4.72
N VAL A 70 9.45 0.85 -5.54
CA VAL A 70 9.56 -0.58 -5.82
C VAL A 70 9.89 -0.78 -7.29
N ASP A 71 10.88 -1.63 -7.58
CA ASP A 71 11.08 -2.17 -8.92
C ASP A 71 10.02 -3.24 -9.22
N VAL A 72 9.24 -3.03 -10.28
CA VAL A 72 8.21 -3.98 -10.73
C VAL A 72 8.63 -4.75 -12.00
N GLY A 73 9.89 -4.62 -12.39
CA GLY A 73 10.51 -5.30 -13.52
C GLY A 73 10.32 -4.57 -14.85
N GLY A 74 11.11 -4.97 -15.85
CA GLY A 74 10.97 -4.46 -17.22
C GLY A 74 11.35 -2.98 -17.41
N GLY A 75 12.19 -2.43 -16.54
CA GLY A 75 12.55 -0.99 -16.59
C GLY A 75 11.51 -0.08 -15.93
N ILE A 76 10.52 -0.66 -15.24
CA ILE A 76 9.41 0.09 -14.64
C ILE A 76 9.58 0.14 -13.13
N ILE A 77 9.47 1.35 -12.57
CA ILE A 77 9.35 1.56 -11.13
C ILE A 77 7.91 1.89 -10.74
N ARG A 78 7.54 1.58 -9.50
CA ARG A 78 6.28 1.97 -8.89
C ARG A 78 6.53 2.79 -7.63
N GLN A 79 5.80 3.89 -7.47
CA GLN A 79 5.84 4.70 -6.25
C GLN A 79 4.43 5.11 -5.82
N GLN A 80 4.13 4.95 -4.54
CA GLN A 80 2.87 5.39 -3.95
C GLN A 80 3.03 6.79 -3.35
N PHE A 81 1.95 7.56 -3.38
CA PHE A 81 1.87 8.89 -2.81
C PHE A 81 0.62 9.02 -1.96
N HIS A 82 0.70 9.85 -0.93
CA HIS A 82 -0.40 10.15 -0.04
C HIS A 82 -0.48 11.66 0.19
N ASN A 83 -1.66 12.22 -0.03
CA ASN A 83 -1.98 13.57 0.40
C ASN A 83 -3.11 13.50 1.41
N GLY A 84 -2.78 13.58 2.69
CA GLY A 84 -3.80 13.41 3.71
C GLY A 84 -3.25 13.22 5.11
N VAL A 85 -4.16 12.79 5.98
CA VAL A 85 -3.85 12.46 7.36
C VAL A 85 -4.28 11.03 7.57
N CYS A 86 -3.32 10.16 7.89
CA CYS A 86 -3.60 8.77 8.22
C CYS A 86 -4.39 8.08 7.08
N ASP A 87 -5.43 7.31 7.38
CA ASP A 87 -6.25 6.64 6.36
C ASP A 87 -7.28 7.58 5.69
N SER A 88 -7.01 8.89 5.61
CA SER A 88 -7.89 9.87 4.96
C SER A 88 -7.15 10.70 3.93
N GLY A 89 -7.88 11.34 3.01
CA GLY A 89 -7.31 12.15 1.94
C GLY A 89 -7.21 11.36 0.65
N GLU A 90 -6.12 11.52 -0.08
CA GLU A 90 -5.92 10.98 -1.42
C GLU A 90 -4.73 10.02 -1.44
N ARG A 91 -4.86 8.95 -2.24
CA ARG A 91 -3.78 8.04 -2.57
C ARG A 91 -3.60 7.95 -4.06
N ILE A 92 -2.35 8.00 -4.47
CA ILE A 92 -1.94 7.85 -5.87
C ILE A 92 -0.91 6.74 -5.93
N VAL A 93 -0.93 5.96 -7.01
CA VAL A 93 0.19 5.11 -7.41
C VAL A 93 0.64 5.54 -8.80
N ALA A 94 1.94 5.77 -8.95
CA ALA A 94 2.60 6.04 -10.22
C ALA A 94 3.42 4.83 -10.65
N TYR A 95 3.40 4.57 -11.96
CA TYR A 95 4.26 3.63 -12.66
C TYR A 95 5.06 4.42 -13.68
N PHE A 96 6.38 4.35 -13.60
CA PHE A 96 7.27 5.16 -14.41
C PHE A 96 8.25 4.27 -15.14
N ASP A 97 8.29 4.42 -16.46
CA ASP A 97 9.22 3.74 -17.35
C ASP A 97 10.53 4.53 -17.40
N CYS A 98 11.57 3.94 -16.83
CA CYS A 98 12.86 4.58 -16.69
C CYS A 98 13.57 4.80 -18.03
N ALA A 99 13.34 3.93 -19.02
CA ALA A 99 13.94 4.07 -20.34
C ALA A 99 13.20 5.13 -21.17
N ALA A 100 11.86 5.16 -21.08
CA ALA A 100 11.05 6.11 -21.81
C ALA A 100 10.98 7.50 -21.15
N GLY A 101 11.30 7.63 -19.86
CA GLY A 101 11.17 8.88 -19.12
C GLY A 101 9.72 9.34 -18.96
N THR A 102 8.77 8.42 -19.10
CA THR A 102 7.32 8.68 -19.05
C THR A 102 6.62 7.65 -18.18
N GLY A 103 5.38 7.88 -17.83
CA GLY A 103 4.65 7.00 -16.92
C GLY A 103 3.15 7.18 -16.97
N ALA A 104 2.49 6.50 -16.04
CA ALA A 104 1.07 6.63 -15.77
C ALA A 104 0.86 6.68 -14.26
N TRP A 105 -0.18 7.38 -13.84
CA TRP A 105 -0.64 7.36 -12.46
C TRP A 105 -2.14 7.13 -12.41
N LEU A 106 -2.58 6.61 -11.28
CA LEU A 106 -3.98 6.51 -10.92
C LEU A 106 -4.14 6.80 -9.43
N GLY A 107 -5.29 7.31 -9.05
CA GLY A 107 -5.56 7.68 -7.69
C GLY A 107 -7.02 7.93 -7.41
N GLY A 108 -7.26 8.28 -6.16
CA GLY A 108 -8.56 8.63 -5.65
C GLY A 108 -8.57 8.75 -4.14
N PRO A 109 -9.74 9.08 -3.57
CA PRO A 109 -9.87 9.25 -2.13
C PRO A 109 -9.66 7.93 -1.37
N ILE A 110 -9.13 8.03 -0.15
CA ILE A 110 -9.18 6.93 0.81
C ILE A 110 -10.55 6.93 1.47
N ASN A 111 -11.22 5.79 1.39
CA ASN A 111 -12.46 5.56 2.09
C ASN A 111 -12.18 4.72 3.35
N ALA A 112 -11.71 5.37 4.42
CA ALA A 112 -11.48 4.68 5.69
C ALA A 112 -12.77 4.01 6.19
N PRO A 113 -12.68 2.80 6.79
CA PRO A 113 -13.78 2.23 7.53
C PRO A 113 -14.25 3.20 8.62
N GLY A 114 -15.53 3.59 8.60
CA GLY A 114 -16.14 4.46 9.62
C GLY A 114 -16.21 5.96 9.27
N LEU A 115 -15.68 6.40 8.12
CA LEU A 115 -16.01 7.73 7.60
C LEU A 115 -17.40 7.70 6.92
N PRO A 116 -18.24 8.75 7.09
CA PRO A 116 -19.52 8.83 6.41
C PRO A 116 -19.33 8.62 4.91
N GLN A 117 -19.92 7.54 4.38
CA GLN A 117 -19.93 7.34 2.94
C GLN A 117 -20.85 8.40 2.34
N PRO A 118 -20.43 9.08 1.26
CA PRO A 118 -21.37 9.91 0.52
C PRO A 118 -22.57 9.04 0.08
N PRO A 119 -23.78 9.62 0.01
CA PRO A 119 -24.96 8.92 -0.50
C PRO A 119 -24.66 8.21 -1.84
N PRO A 120 -25.21 7.02 -2.11
CA PRO A 120 -24.96 6.30 -3.38
C PRO A 120 -25.34 7.10 -4.64
N ASP A 121 -26.20 8.09 -4.50
CA ASP A 121 -26.69 9.01 -5.52
C ASP A 121 -25.92 10.36 -5.56
N ALA A 122 -24.92 10.54 -4.69
CA ALA A 122 -24.04 11.69 -4.77
C ALA A 122 -23.25 11.62 -6.09
N THR A 123 -23.23 12.73 -6.82
CA THR A 123 -22.33 12.90 -7.97
C THR A 123 -20.88 12.66 -7.52
N GLY A 124 -20.25 11.62 -8.08
CA GLY A 124 -18.89 11.21 -7.69
C GLY A 124 -18.84 10.12 -6.62
N TYR A 125 -19.98 9.49 -6.26
CA TYR A 125 -19.97 8.28 -5.44
C TYR A 125 -19.18 7.17 -6.15
N VAL A 126 -18.14 6.70 -5.47
CA VAL A 126 -17.36 5.55 -5.86
C VAL A 126 -17.47 4.51 -4.77
N ALA A 127 -17.89 3.29 -5.16
CA ALA A 127 -17.99 2.18 -4.24
C ALA A 127 -16.64 1.99 -3.52
N PRO A 128 -16.62 2.09 -2.17
CA PRO A 128 -15.38 2.03 -1.42
C PRO A 128 -14.75 0.65 -1.53
N ILE A 129 -13.43 0.61 -1.52
CA ILE A 129 -12.69 -0.62 -1.30
C ILE A 129 -12.41 -0.68 0.20
N LEU A 130 -13.28 -1.38 0.92
CA LEU A 130 -13.15 -1.51 2.37
C LEU A 130 -11.76 -2.05 2.75
N GLY A 131 -11.00 -1.24 3.49
CA GLY A 131 -9.69 -1.61 4.04
C GLY A 131 -8.46 -1.27 3.19
N GLU A 132 -8.61 -0.72 1.98
CA GLU A 132 -7.47 -0.35 1.11
C GLU A 132 -7.75 0.96 0.36
N GLY A 133 -6.72 1.82 0.23
CA GLY A 133 -6.75 2.94 -0.71
C GLY A 133 -6.78 2.46 -2.17
N VAL A 134 -7.15 3.36 -3.10
CA VAL A 134 -7.20 3.06 -4.55
C VAL A 134 -5.87 2.49 -5.07
N ASP A 135 -4.75 3.01 -4.57
CA ASP A 135 -3.41 2.51 -4.85
C ASP A 135 -3.22 1.06 -4.39
N GLY A 136 -3.52 0.76 -3.13
CA GLY A 136 -3.35 -0.58 -2.55
C GLY A 136 -4.22 -1.61 -3.26
N ALA A 137 -5.47 -1.25 -3.57
CA ALA A 137 -6.38 -2.14 -4.26
C ALA A 137 -5.97 -2.41 -5.71
N PHE A 138 -5.46 -1.40 -6.42
CA PHE A 138 -4.92 -1.60 -7.76
C PHE A 138 -3.71 -2.52 -7.72
N ILE A 139 -2.76 -2.26 -6.81
CA ILE A 139 -1.56 -3.09 -6.63
C ILE A 139 -1.92 -4.54 -6.29
N SER A 140 -2.86 -4.76 -5.37
CA SER A 140 -3.17 -6.11 -4.88
C SER A 140 -4.06 -6.91 -5.84
N LYS A 141 -4.99 -6.26 -6.54
CA LYS A 141 -6.04 -6.94 -7.34
C LYS A 141 -5.83 -6.84 -8.84
N GLU A 142 -5.27 -5.73 -9.32
CA GLU A 142 -5.27 -5.40 -10.75
C GLU A 142 -3.91 -5.53 -11.39
N GLU A 143 -2.85 -5.08 -10.73
CA GLU A 143 -1.47 -5.20 -11.23
C GLU A 143 -1.08 -6.64 -11.63
N PRO A 144 -1.37 -7.69 -10.83
CA PRO A 144 -1.00 -9.06 -11.20
C PRO A 144 -1.74 -9.59 -12.43
N ARG A 145 -2.81 -8.90 -12.87
CA ARG A 145 -3.65 -9.28 -14.01
C ARG A 145 -3.26 -8.52 -15.29
N LEU A 146 -2.30 -7.61 -15.22
CA LEU A 146 -1.83 -6.86 -16.39
C LEU A 146 -0.98 -7.77 -17.27
N ALA A 147 -1.48 -8.05 -18.47
CA ALA A 147 -0.75 -8.83 -19.46
C ALA A 147 0.53 -8.09 -19.86
N GLY A 148 1.68 -8.75 -19.72
CA GLY A 148 2.99 -8.16 -20.01
C GLY A 148 3.54 -7.26 -18.89
N GLY A 149 2.90 -7.21 -17.72
CA GLY A 149 3.36 -6.42 -16.58
C GLY A 149 2.79 -4.99 -16.54
N PRO A 150 3.14 -4.21 -15.52
CA PRO A 150 2.55 -2.90 -15.25
C PRO A 150 3.17 -1.76 -16.05
N HIS A 151 3.33 -1.94 -17.37
CA HIS A 151 3.75 -0.86 -18.25
C HIS A 151 2.72 0.30 -18.19
N PRO A 152 3.17 1.58 -18.31
CA PRO A 152 2.31 2.75 -18.20
C PRO A 152 1.00 2.69 -19.00
N GLU A 153 1.04 2.24 -20.26
CA GLU A 153 -0.16 2.10 -21.10
C GLU A 153 -1.14 1.06 -20.55
N ALA A 154 -0.64 -0.08 -20.07
CA ALA A 154 -1.48 -1.14 -19.52
C ALA A 154 -2.17 -0.68 -18.23
N VAL A 155 -1.43 0.04 -17.38
CA VAL A 155 -1.95 0.67 -16.16
C VAL A 155 -3.05 1.67 -16.50
N LEU A 156 -2.78 2.61 -17.41
CA LEU A 156 -3.75 3.64 -17.80
C LEU A 156 -5.00 3.04 -18.42
N ALA A 157 -4.85 2.09 -19.34
CA ALA A 157 -5.96 1.40 -19.97
C ALA A 157 -6.80 0.61 -18.95
N ARG A 158 -6.16 0.00 -17.94
CA ARG A 158 -6.89 -0.69 -16.86
C ARG A 158 -7.62 0.30 -15.97
N ALA A 159 -6.95 1.36 -15.52
CA ALA A 159 -7.52 2.43 -14.70
C ALA A 159 -8.81 3.01 -15.30
N GLN A 160 -8.81 3.31 -16.61
CA GLN A 160 -9.99 3.83 -17.34
C GLN A 160 -11.22 2.92 -17.30
N ARG A 161 -11.05 1.62 -17.06
CA ARG A 161 -12.15 0.64 -17.02
C ARG A 161 -12.62 0.33 -15.60
N LEU A 162 -11.94 0.85 -14.58
CA LEU A 162 -12.25 0.56 -13.19
C LEU A 162 -13.19 1.63 -12.63
N PRO A 163 -14.40 1.26 -12.20
CA PRO A 163 -15.39 2.23 -11.72
C PRO A 163 -15.00 2.90 -10.41
N TRP A 164 -13.97 2.39 -9.74
CA TRP A 164 -13.47 2.91 -8.47
C TRP A 164 -12.18 3.73 -8.57
N VAL A 165 -11.64 3.89 -9.78
CA VAL A 165 -10.54 4.82 -10.04
C VAL A 165 -11.16 6.14 -10.52
N THR A 166 -11.09 7.18 -9.69
CA THR A 166 -11.67 8.49 -10.02
C THR A 166 -10.70 9.42 -10.74
N GLN A 167 -9.41 9.16 -10.61
CA GLN A 167 -8.36 9.97 -11.20
C GLN A 167 -7.30 9.09 -11.83
N PHE A 168 -6.84 9.48 -13.01
CA PHE A 168 -5.73 8.84 -13.70
C PHE A 168 -5.15 9.80 -14.72
N GLY A 169 -3.89 9.58 -15.10
CA GLY A 169 -3.25 10.42 -16.09
C GLY A 169 -1.92 9.85 -16.56
N ARG A 170 -1.39 10.49 -17.62
CA ARG A 170 -0.04 10.25 -18.10
C ARG A 170 0.95 11.08 -17.29
N ILE A 171 2.17 10.58 -17.20
CA ILE A 171 3.33 11.28 -16.66
C ILE A 171 4.25 11.54 -17.84
N GLU A 172 4.39 12.81 -18.21
CA GLU A 172 5.17 13.21 -19.40
C GLU A 172 6.65 13.53 -19.07
N SER A 173 7.00 13.55 -17.79
CA SER A 173 8.37 13.78 -17.31
C SER A 173 8.57 13.11 -15.97
N ALA A 174 9.82 12.93 -15.53
CA ALA A 174 10.17 12.36 -14.23
C ALA A 174 9.75 13.20 -13.01
N ARG A 175 8.78 14.10 -13.15
CA ARG A 175 8.27 14.96 -12.09
C ARG A 175 6.77 14.76 -11.92
N LEU A 176 6.39 14.33 -10.73
CA LEU A 176 5.00 14.37 -10.27
C LEU A 176 4.79 15.59 -9.37
N THR A 177 3.66 16.27 -9.49
CA THR A 177 3.27 17.36 -8.58
C THR A 177 1.95 17.03 -7.90
N MET A 178 1.91 17.13 -6.58
CA MET A 178 0.72 16.89 -5.77
C MET A 178 0.64 18.00 -4.72
N ASP A 179 -0.47 18.74 -4.70
CA ASP A 179 -0.67 19.90 -3.81
C ASP A 179 0.53 20.88 -3.79
N GLY A 180 1.05 21.19 -4.98
CA GLY A 180 2.21 22.07 -5.16
C GLY A 180 3.56 21.49 -4.71
N LYS A 181 3.60 20.28 -4.13
CA LYS A 181 4.85 19.57 -3.78
C LYS A 181 5.32 18.74 -4.96
N ARG A 182 6.63 18.69 -5.17
CA ARG A 182 7.25 18.04 -6.33
C ARG A 182 7.95 16.77 -5.89
N PHE A 183 7.76 15.70 -6.65
CA PHE A 183 8.41 14.42 -6.44
C PHE A 183 9.19 14.04 -7.70
N ASP A 184 10.45 13.67 -7.51
CA ASP A 184 11.36 13.25 -8.59
C ASP A 184 11.34 11.73 -8.73
N LEU A 185 10.70 11.26 -9.79
CA LEU A 185 10.59 9.83 -10.12
C LEU A 185 11.93 9.27 -10.62
N ASN A 186 12.84 10.12 -11.12
CA ASN A 186 14.17 9.66 -11.53
C ASN A 186 14.98 9.13 -10.36
N CYS A 187 14.65 9.48 -9.11
CA CYS A 187 15.31 8.89 -7.96
C CYS A 187 15.19 7.36 -7.96
N GLY A 188 14.00 6.83 -8.27
CA GLY A 188 13.78 5.39 -8.36
C GLY A 188 14.50 4.76 -9.55
N CYS A 189 14.52 5.44 -10.70
CA CYS A 189 15.28 4.98 -11.85
C CYS A 189 16.78 4.93 -11.58
N LYS A 190 17.35 5.93 -10.91
CA LYS A 190 18.76 5.91 -10.49
C LYS A 190 19.06 4.77 -9.52
N LEU A 191 18.09 4.41 -8.68
CA LEU A 191 18.23 3.35 -7.69
C LEU A 191 18.25 1.95 -8.31
N PHE A 192 17.37 1.67 -9.29
CA PHE A 192 17.19 0.32 -9.85
C PHE A 192 17.71 0.15 -11.29
N TYR A 193 17.75 1.24 -12.06
CA TYR A 193 18.09 1.28 -13.48
C TYR A 193 19.05 2.44 -13.78
N PRO A 194 20.26 2.45 -13.17
CA PRO A 194 21.16 3.62 -13.20
C PRO A 194 21.55 4.06 -14.61
N ASP A 195 21.64 3.13 -15.55
CA ASP A 195 21.98 3.41 -16.96
C ASP A 195 20.84 4.05 -17.76
N SER A 196 19.62 4.06 -17.22
CA SER A 196 18.44 4.65 -17.85
C SER A 196 18.13 6.06 -17.34
N ALA A 197 18.73 6.47 -16.22
CA ALA A 197 18.44 7.76 -15.60
C ALA A 197 19.27 8.88 -16.24
N ASN A 198 18.67 9.59 -17.20
CA ASN A 198 19.19 10.86 -17.73
C ASN A 198 18.77 12.07 -16.89
#